data_AF-A0A6H0IVM7-F1
#
_entry.id   AF-A0A6H0IVM7-F1
#
_cell.length_a   1.000
_cell.length_b   1.000
_cell.length_c   1.000
_cell.angle_alpha   90.00
_cell.angle_beta   90.00
_cell.angle_gamma   90.00
#
_symmetry.space_group_name_H-M   'P 1'
#
loop_
_entity.id
_entity.type
_entity.pdbx_description
1 polymer ?
#
loop_
_entity_poly.entity_id
_entity_poly.type
_entity_poly.pdbx_seq_one_letter_code
_entity_poly.pdbx_strand_id
1 'polypeptide(L)'
;MPCHPARARRLLRHGRARALRRTPFTIRLLDRASGATQPVRLKIDPGARITGIALAAEGDRSSRVVWAGELDTSTARRRSASG
;
A
#
# COMPACT_ATOMS: atom_id res chain seq x y z
N MET A 1 8.19 -2.65 -7.47
CA MET A 1 8.54 -3.02 -8.85
C MET A 1 8.95 -4.48 -8.90
N PRO A 2 8.40 -5.27 -9.83
CA PRO A 2 8.96 -6.56 -10.17
C PRO A 2 10.43 -6.39 -10.62
N CYS A 3 11.26 -7.40 -10.35
CA CYS A 3 12.65 -7.39 -10.79
C CYS A 3 12.96 -8.67 -11.55
N HIS A 4 13.98 -8.62 -12.41
CA HIS A 4 14.42 -9.80 -13.12
C HIS A 4 14.85 -10.91 -12.14
N PRO A 5 14.51 -12.20 -12.38
CA PRO A 5 14.83 -13.30 -11.47
C PRO A 5 16.31 -13.39 -11.07
N ALA A 6 17.22 -12.99 -11.96
CA ALA A 6 18.66 -12.92 -11.67
C ALA A 6 18.99 -11.97 -10.50
N ARG A 7 18.34 -10.79 -10.45
CA ARG A 7 18.51 -9.82 -9.36
C ARG A 7 17.98 -10.37 -8.04
N ALA A 8 16.82 -11.01 -8.04
CA ALA A 8 16.24 -11.62 -6.85
C ALA A 8 17.15 -12.71 -6.26
N ARG A 9 17.69 -13.60 -7.11
CA ARG A 9 18.65 -14.64 -6.69
C ARG A 9 19.91 -14.02 -6.08
N ARG A 10 20.47 -12.97 -6.69
CA ARG A 10 21.65 -12.27 -6.16
C ARG A 10 21.39 -11.70 -4.77
N LEU A 11 20.25 -11.02 -4.58
CA LEU A 11 19.88 -10.43 -3.29
C LEU A 11 19.70 -11.49 -2.18
N LEU A 12 19.07 -12.62 -2.51
CA LEU A 12 18.90 -13.73 -1.58
C LEU A 12 20.25 -14.38 -1.22
N ARG A 13 21.12 -14.63 -2.20
CA ARG A 13 22.46 -15.23 -1.97
C ARG A 13 23.35 -14.36 -1.08
N HIS A 14 23.25 -13.04 -1.20
CA HIS A 14 24.01 -12.11 -0.35
C HIS A 14 23.34 -11.80 0.99
N GLY A 15 22.24 -12.48 1.35
CA GLY A 15 21.53 -12.23 2.62
C GLY A 15 20.88 -10.85 2.73
N ARG A 16 20.74 -10.12 1.61
CA ARG A 16 20.16 -8.76 1.56
C ARG A 16 18.64 -8.75 1.39
N ALA A 17 18.05 -9.92 1.20
CA ALA A 17 16.62 -10.12 1.09
C ALA A 17 16.20 -11.45 1.72
N ARG A 18 14.91 -11.54 2.09
CA ARG A 18 14.28 -12.77 2.57
C ARG A 18 13.05 -13.09 1.73
N ALA A 19 12.82 -14.38 1.46
CA ALA A 19 11.58 -14.82 0.83
C ALA A 19 10.38 -14.54 1.76
N LEU A 20 9.37 -13.85 1.23
CA LEU A 20 8.16 -13.47 1.96
C LEU A 20 6.96 -14.38 1.60
N ARG A 21 6.78 -14.70 0.30
CA ARG A 21 5.68 -15.53 -0.20
C ARG A 21 6.07 -16.24 -1.48
N ARG A 22 5.53 -17.45 -1.72
CA ARG A 22 5.80 -18.27 -2.91
C ARG A 22 5.07 -17.81 -4.18
N THR A 23 3.79 -17.43 -4.08
CA THR A 23 2.98 -17.04 -5.25
C THR A 23 2.16 -15.77 -5.00
N PRO A 24 2.32 -14.73 -5.84
CA PRO A 24 3.50 -14.50 -6.66
C PRO A 24 4.77 -14.50 -5.79
N PHE A 25 5.89 -14.96 -6.35
CA PHE A 25 7.15 -15.04 -5.62
C PHE A 25 7.59 -13.64 -5.19
N THR A 26 7.64 -13.41 -3.89
CA THR A 26 7.86 -12.09 -3.29
C THR A 26 9.04 -12.17 -2.34
N ILE A 27 10.00 -11.26 -2.50
CA ILE A 27 11.12 -11.07 -1.56
C ILE A 27 10.98 -9.74 -0.84
N ARG A 28 11.31 -9.71 0.46
CA ARG A 28 11.46 -8.49 1.25
C ARG A 28 12.93 -8.11 1.28
N LEU A 29 13.24 -6.87 0.90
CA LEU A 29 14.58 -6.30 1.02
C LEU A 29 14.84 -5.94 2.48
N LEU A 30 16.03 -6.29 3.00
CA LEU A 30 16.40 -6.05 4.40
C LEU A 30 17.12 -4.71 4.57
N ASP A 31 17.81 -4.24 3.55
CA ASP A 31 18.72 -3.09 3.61
C ASP A 31 18.46 -2.09 2.48
N ARG A 32 17.19 -1.65 2.36
CA ARG A 32 16.77 -0.68 1.35
C ARG A 32 16.58 0.71 1.96
N ALA A 33 17.44 1.65 1.57
CA ALA A 33 17.29 3.08 1.91
C ALA A 33 16.57 3.89 0.83
N SER A 34 16.69 3.52 -0.46
CA SER A 34 16.14 4.32 -1.58
C SER A 34 15.70 3.47 -2.79
N GLY A 35 15.29 4.14 -3.86
CA GLY A 35 14.95 3.55 -5.17
C GLY A 35 13.45 3.56 -5.49
N ALA A 36 13.09 3.21 -6.72
CA ALA A 36 11.72 3.31 -7.24
C ALA A 36 10.67 2.54 -6.41
N THR A 37 9.66 3.25 -5.92
CA THR A 37 8.46 2.69 -5.31
C THR A 37 7.37 2.50 -6.37
N GLN A 38 6.44 1.60 -6.11
CA GLN A 38 5.24 1.50 -6.95
C GLN A 38 4.30 2.66 -6.58
N PRO A 39 3.66 3.32 -7.57
CA PRO A 39 2.62 4.29 -7.27
C PRO A 39 1.50 3.67 -6.45
N VAL A 40 0.87 4.48 -5.61
CA VAL A 40 -0.25 4.08 -4.77
C VAL A 40 -1.37 5.10 -4.96
N ARG A 41 -2.59 4.63 -5.20
CA ARG A 41 -3.78 5.49 -5.23
C ARG A 41 -4.50 5.44 -3.91
N LEU A 42 -4.80 6.62 -3.38
CA LEU A 42 -5.76 6.80 -2.32
C LEU A 42 -7.17 6.80 -2.93
N LYS A 43 -8.03 5.91 -2.44
CA LYS A 43 -9.45 5.90 -2.75
C LYS A 43 -10.21 6.27 -1.49
N ILE A 44 -11.10 7.26 -1.61
CA ILE A 44 -11.99 7.71 -0.56
C ILE A 44 -13.41 7.51 -1.09
N ASP A 45 -14.22 6.79 -0.33
CA ASP A 45 -15.63 6.55 -0.63
C ASP A 45 -16.49 7.12 0.52
N PRO A 46 -16.99 8.36 0.39
CA PRO A 46 -17.76 9.01 1.44
C PRO A 46 -19.15 8.40 1.58
N GLY A 47 -19.48 7.92 2.78
CA GLY A 47 -20.83 7.55 3.18
C GLY A 47 -21.41 8.51 4.21
N ALA A 48 -22.70 8.34 4.54
CA ALA A 48 -23.43 9.23 5.45
C ALA A 48 -22.89 9.24 6.90
N ARG A 49 -22.28 8.15 7.35
CA ARG A 49 -21.68 7.99 8.69
C ARG A 49 -20.30 7.37 8.66
N ILE A 50 -19.99 6.56 7.65
CA ILE A 50 -18.68 5.93 7.51
C ILE A 50 -18.09 6.36 6.17
N THR A 51 -16.82 6.77 6.18
CA THR A 51 -16.02 6.97 4.97
C THR A 51 -15.07 5.80 4.81
N GLY A 52 -15.19 5.08 3.69
CA GLY A 52 -14.26 4.03 3.31
C GLY A 52 -12.96 4.63 2.78
N ILE A 53 -11.82 4.11 3.22
CA ILE A 53 -10.50 4.54 2.77
C ILE A 53 -9.71 3.31 2.32
N ALA A 54 -9.15 3.36 1.11
CA ALA A 54 -8.30 2.29 0.59
C ALA A 54 -7.02 2.84 -0.06
N LEU A 55 -5.91 2.16 0.18
CA LEU A 55 -4.67 2.35 -0.57
C LEU A 55 -4.53 1.20 -1.57
N ALA A 56 -4.50 1.55 -2.86
CA ALA A 56 -4.33 0.59 -3.95
C ALA A 56 -2.96 0.79 -4.61
N ALA A 57 -2.09 -0.22 -4.52
CA ALA A 57 -0.83 -0.24 -5.25
C ALA A 57 -1.10 -0.49 -6.74
N GLU A 58 -0.52 0.33 -7.59
CA GLU A 58 -0.60 0.18 -9.05
C GLU A 58 0.42 -0.85 -9.54
N GLY A 59 -0.06 -1.88 -10.20
CA GLY A 59 0.77 -2.89 -10.86
C GLY A 59 0.51 -2.92 -12.37
N ASP A 60 1.46 -3.47 -13.12
CA ASP A 60 1.46 -3.45 -14.59
C ASP A 60 0.20 -4.02 -15.24
N ARG A 61 -0.50 -4.94 -14.57
CA ARG A 61 -1.73 -5.58 -15.08
C ARG A 61 -2.99 -5.22 -14.31
N SER A 62 -2.86 -4.90 -13.03
CA SER A 62 -4.00 -4.55 -12.17
C SER A 62 -3.52 -3.87 -10.90
N SER A 63 -4.38 -3.01 -10.34
CA SER A 63 -4.19 -2.45 -9.02
C SER A 63 -4.55 -3.48 -7.94
N ARG A 64 -3.80 -3.52 -6.85
CA ARG A 64 -4.10 -4.36 -5.68
C ARG A 64 -4.27 -3.49 -4.44
N VAL A 65 -5.36 -3.69 -3.70
CA VAL A 65 -5.55 -3.07 -2.38
C VAL A 65 -4.48 -3.61 -1.41
N VAL A 66 -3.69 -2.71 -0.85
CA VAL A 66 -2.62 -3.02 0.11
C VAL A 66 -3.00 -2.62 1.54
N TRP A 67 -3.97 -1.73 1.68
CA TRP A 67 -4.54 -1.33 2.95
C TRP A 67 -5.99 -0.87 2.74
N ALA A 68 -6.85 -1.13 3.71
CA ALA A 68 -8.21 -0.63 3.77
C ALA A 68 -8.57 -0.31 5.22
N GLY A 69 -9.40 0.71 5.41
CA GLY A 69 -9.91 1.13 6.71
C GLY A 69 -11.14 2.00 6.57
N GLU A 70 -11.75 2.29 7.71
CA GLU A 70 -12.97 3.07 7.81
C GLU A 70 -12.76 4.26 8.75
N LEU A 71 -13.38 5.38 8.43
CA LEU A 71 -13.44 6.57 9.27
C LEU A 71 -14.89 6.82 9.65
N ASP A 72 -15.20 6.80 10.95
CA ASP A 72 -16.50 7.24 11.45
C ASP A 72 -16.59 8.78 11.36
N THR A 73 -17.50 9.24 10.52
CA THR A 73 -17.82 10.65 10.31
C THR A 73 -19.11 11.07 11.02
N SER A 74 -19.77 10.16 11.74
CA SER A 74 -20.84 10.56 12.64
C SER A 74 -20.23 11.37 13.78
N THR A 75 -20.57 12.66 13.76
CA THR A 75 -20.42 13.66 14.83
C THR A 75 -19.35 14.73 14.60
N ALA A 76 -19.72 15.76 13.84
CA ALA A 76 -19.33 17.14 14.14
C ALA A 76 -20.56 18.04 13.92
N ARG A 77 -21.39 18.13 14.97
CA ARG A 77 -22.42 19.17 15.09
C ARG A 77 -21.71 20.52 14.89
N ARG A 78 -21.88 21.17 13.73
CA ARG A 78 -21.47 22.57 13.54
C ARG A 78 -22.19 23.38 14.62
N ARG A 79 -21.48 23.78 15.68
CA ARG A 79 -21.90 24.92 16.48
C ARG A 79 -21.69 26.13 15.58
N SER A 80 -22.76 26.59 14.93
CA SER A 80 -22.80 27.95 14.42
C SER A 80 -22.66 28.88 15.62
N ALA A 81 -21.49 29.50 15.79
CA ALA A 81 -21.38 30.65 16.66
C ALA A 81 -22.07 31.81 15.94
N SER A 82 -23.35 32.00 16.25
CA SER A 82 -24.03 33.28 16.09
C SER A 82 -23.61 34.15 17.28
N GLY A 83 -22.85 35.20 17.00
CA GLY A 83 -22.47 36.28 17.90
C GLY A 83 -22.19 37.52 17.06
#